data_AF-A0A369USH5-F1
#
_entry.id   AF-A0A369USH5-F1
#
_cell.length_a   1.000
_cell.length_b   1.000
_cell.length_c   1.000
_cell.angle_alpha   90.00
_cell.angle_beta   90.00
_cell.angle_gamma   90.00
#
_symmetry.space_group_name_H-M   'P 1'
#
loop_
_entity.id
_entity.type
_entity.pdbx_description
1 polymer ?
#
loop_
_entity_poly.entity_id
_entity_poly.type
_entity_poly.pdbx_seq_one_letter_code
_entity_poly.pdbx_strand_id
1 'polypeptide(L)'
;MIQTTISRTMKTAFRVMRWMCLLALCLSVAVAYAAAPPELHGHVNDYAKVLGDRAAEIDALLSAHEQSSGDQVVVLTVADLDGQDIESFANEVFTQWKLGHKGVDNGVLIVVAVNNHRARIEVGYGLEGRLTDLASSQILRNAMHPRFASGDYVGGVEAGVQGVLAVLNGSAAAEAPSPVGESPQAMIEREGFFASGAWLFVLFTLLFVAMFTWMTTSLGGLWSYLLLGPLCIPLLRFVFPWSVVGGVFALYLVVAWWLRRRRMSKEYGSGQQRTRHASVSEWPPSLWQVLTWTGPAAAVSAGRKSRGGSSSYSSESSSSDSSSSSSSSDYSGDGGDSGGGGASDSW
;
A
#
# COMPACT_ATOMS: atom_id res chain seq x y z
N MET A 1 71.93 36.43 -5.52
CA MET A 1 71.13 35.88 -6.64
C MET A 1 70.35 34.61 -6.28
N ILE A 2 70.84 33.73 -5.40
CA ILE A 2 70.16 32.46 -5.06
C ILE A 2 68.95 32.67 -4.11
N GLN A 3 69.08 33.54 -3.10
CA GLN A 3 68.00 33.87 -2.13
C GLN A 3 66.77 34.54 -2.78
N THR A 4 66.97 35.31 -3.85
CA THR A 4 65.89 36.00 -4.58
C THR A 4 65.05 35.04 -5.44
N THR A 5 65.63 33.94 -5.91
CA THR A 5 64.94 32.95 -6.75
C THR A 5 64.03 32.03 -5.92
N ILE A 6 64.49 31.62 -4.73
CA ILE A 6 63.73 30.76 -3.79
C ILE A 6 62.47 31.48 -3.28
N SER A 7 62.55 32.78 -2.98
CA SER A 7 61.38 33.54 -2.51
C SER A 7 60.29 33.73 -3.59
N ARG A 8 60.67 33.69 -4.88
CA ARG A 8 59.71 33.81 -5.99
C ARG A 8 58.98 32.49 -6.24
N THR A 9 59.69 31.35 -6.20
CA THR A 9 59.10 30.02 -6.37
C THR A 9 58.19 29.63 -5.21
N MET A 10 58.53 30.00 -3.97
CA MET A 10 57.66 29.78 -2.80
C MET A 10 56.36 30.59 -2.87
N LYS A 11 56.41 31.84 -3.36
CA LYS A 11 55.21 32.69 -3.51
C LYS A 11 54.28 32.19 -4.62
N THR A 12 54.82 31.63 -5.71
CA THR A 12 54.00 31.00 -6.76
C THR A 12 53.40 29.68 -6.28
N ALA A 13 54.13 28.87 -5.53
CA ALA A 13 53.58 27.64 -4.93
C ALA A 13 52.44 27.93 -3.96
N PHE A 14 52.57 28.95 -3.11
CA PHE A 14 51.50 29.35 -2.19
C PHE A 14 50.27 29.90 -2.91
N ARG A 15 50.45 30.62 -4.04
CA ARG A 15 49.34 31.06 -4.88
C ARG A 15 48.62 29.89 -5.53
N VAL A 16 49.34 28.94 -6.13
CA VAL A 16 48.75 27.75 -6.76
C VAL A 16 48.02 26.87 -5.73
N MET A 17 48.63 26.66 -4.56
CA MET A 17 47.99 25.93 -3.45
C MET A 17 46.69 26.61 -3.00
N ARG A 18 46.68 27.94 -2.86
CA ARG A 18 45.48 28.70 -2.48
C ARG A 18 44.37 28.56 -3.53
N TRP A 19 44.71 28.60 -4.82
CA TRP A 19 43.75 28.40 -5.90
C TRP A 19 43.24 26.95 -5.95
N MET A 20 44.08 25.95 -5.72
CA MET A 20 43.65 24.55 -5.59
C MET A 20 42.72 24.33 -4.39
N CYS A 21 43.02 24.91 -3.23
CA CYS A 21 42.12 24.81 -2.07
C CYS A 21 40.77 25.51 -2.31
N LEU A 22 40.75 26.66 -2.99
CA LEU A 22 39.50 27.34 -3.36
C LEU A 22 38.69 26.53 -4.38
N LEU A 23 39.35 25.87 -5.33
CA LEU A 23 38.70 25.03 -6.33
C LEU A 23 38.15 23.73 -5.71
N ALA A 24 38.87 23.13 -4.77
CA ALA A 24 38.40 21.98 -3.99
C ALA A 24 37.22 22.35 -3.08
N LEU A 25 37.25 23.52 -2.43
CA LEU A 25 36.13 24.04 -1.64
C LEU A 25 34.90 24.28 -2.53
N CYS A 26 35.09 24.85 -3.72
CA CYS A 26 34.01 25.09 -4.68
C CYS A 26 33.41 23.79 -5.22
N LEU A 27 34.23 22.75 -5.45
CA LEU A 27 33.75 21.41 -5.81
C LEU A 27 32.98 20.73 -4.67
N SER A 28 33.37 20.95 -3.40
CA SER A 28 32.67 20.36 -2.26
C SER A 28 31.27 20.94 -2.03
N VAL A 29 31.00 22.17 -2.47
CA VAL A 29 29.68 22.82 -2.34
C VAL A 29 28.70 22.33 -3.42
N ALA A 30 29.17 21.66 -4.48
CA ALA A 30 28.31 21.18 -5.56
C ALA A 30 27.55 19.87 -5.23
N VAL A 31 27.80 19.25 -4.06
CA VAL A 31 27.23 17.94 -3.69
C VAL A 31 26.21 18.10 -2.55
N ALA A 32 25.17 18.89 -2.78
CA ALA A 32 23.95 18.92 -1.96
C ALA A 32 22.83 19.69 -2.69
N TYR A 33 22.50 19.28 -3.91
CA TYR A 33 21.20 19.64 -4.48
C TYR A 33 20.24 18.54 -4.08
N ALA A 34 19.56 18.72 -2.94
CA ALA A 34 18.31 18.01 -2.70
C ALA A 34 17.29 18.58 -3.66
N ALA A 35 16.68 17.74 -4.51
CA ALA A 35 15.60 18.17 -5.37
C ALA A 35 14.46 18.69 -4.49
N ALA A 36 13.88 19.84 -4.86
CA ALA A 36 12.72 20.35 -4.14
C ALA A 36 11.57 19.33 -4.29
N PRO A 37 10.80 19.04 -3.22
CA PRO A 37 9.66 18.15 -3.34
C PRO A 37 8.64 18.69 -4.35
N PRO A 38 7.92 17.79 -5.06
CA PRO A 38 6.97 18.17 -6.10
C PRO A 38 5.90 19.15 -5.60
N GLU A 39 5.34 19.94 -6.51
CA GLU A 39 4.22 20.83 -6.20
C GLU A 39 2.91 20.04 -6.06
N LEU A 40 2.00 20.54 -5.23
CA LEU A 40 0.67 19.96 -5.04
C LEU A 40 -0.31 20.61 -6.04
N HIS A 41 -1.03 19.80 -6.81
CA HIS A 41 -2.03 20.28 -7.79
C HIS A 41 -3.45 19.81 -7.48
N GLY A 42 -3.61 18.68 -6.79
CA GLY A 42 -4.91 18.07 -6.49
C GLY A 42 -4.75 16.85 -5.57
N HIS A 43 -5.79 16.04 -5.49
CA HIS A 43 -5.73 14.76 -4.78
C HIS A 43 -4.83 13.77 -5.50
N VAL A 44 -4.70 13.86 -6.82
CA VAL A 44 -3.79 13.01 -7.61
C VAL A 44 -2.70 13.83 -8.27
N ASN A 45 -1.45 13.48 -7.97
CA ASN A 45 -0.25 14.15 -8.47
C ASN A 45 0.61 13.12 -9.23
N ASP A 46 0.36 12.96 -10.54
CA ASP A 46 0.99 11.94 -11.38
C ASP A 46 2.27 12.43 -12.08
N TYR A 47 3.37 12.59 -11.34
CA TYR A 47 4.66 13.01 -11.91
C TYR A 47 5.34 11.90 -12.72
N ALA A 48 5.03 10.63 -12.42
CA ALA A 48 5.53 9.48 -13.17
C ALA A 48 4.80 9.26 -14.52
N LYS A 49 3.64 9.91 -14.73
CA LYS A 49 2.77 9.75 -15.91
C LYS A 49 2.31 8.31 -16.12
N VAL A 50 2.01 7.60 -15.04
CA VAL A 50 1.58 6.19 -15.06
C VAL A 50 0.07 5.99 -14.95
N LEU A 51 -0.68 7.04 -14.58
CA LEU A 51 -2.13 6.96 -14.34
C LEU A 51 -2.95 7.38 -15.57
N GLY A 52 -2.42 8.27 -16.41
CA GLY A 52 -3.10 8.74 -17.63
C GLY A 52 -4.50 9.30 -17.34
N ASP A 53 -5.48 8.94 -18.16
CA ASP A 53 -6.87 9.41 -18.04
C ASP A 53 -7.53 8.99 -16.71
N ARG A 54 -7.01 7.94 -16.06
CA ARG A 54 -7.56 7.42 -14.81
C ARG A 54 -7.30 8.32 -13.62
N ALA A 55 -6.29 9.20 -13.70
CA ALA A 55 -5.97 10.16 -12.65
C ALA A 55 -7.18 11.03 -12.28
N ALA A 56 -7.94 11.51 -13.28
CA ALA A 56 -9.11 12.36 -13.04
C ALA A 56 -10.26 11.63 -12.32
N GLU A 57 -10.43 10.33 -12.58
CA GLU A 57 -11.46 9.52 -11.91
C GLU A 57 -11.08 9.23 -10.45
N ILE A 58 -9.80 8.97 -10.19
CA ILE A 58 -9.28 8.80 -8.83
C ILE A 58 -9.39 10.12 -8.06
N ASP A 59 -9.04 11.24 -8.69
CA ASP A 59 -9.13 12.57 -8.09
C ASP A 59 -10.57 12.93 -7.69
N ALA A 60 -11.55 12.70 -8.59
CA ALA A 60 -12.97 12.91 -8.29
C ALA A 60 -13.46 12.02 -7.14
N LEU A 61 -13.00 10.77 -7.07
CA LEU A 61 -13.34 9.83 -6.00
C LEU A 61 -12.74 10.27 -4.64
N LEU A 62 -11.50 10.75 -4.63
CA LEU A 62 -10.84 11.27 -3.43
C LEU A 62 -11.48 12.59 -2.96
N SER A 63 -11.83 13.47 -3.88
CA SER A 63 -12.56 14.71 -3.59
C SER A 63 -13.94 14.43 -2.97
N ALA A 64 -14.69 13.48 -3.52
CA ALA A 64 -15.98 13.07 -2.95
C ALA A 64 -15.82 12.44 -1.56
N HIS A 65 -14.74 11.69 -1.33
CA HIS A 65 -14.44 11.13 -0.01
C HIS A 65 -14.18 12.25 1.01
N GLU A 66 -13.27 13.17 0.72
CA GLU A 66 -12.93 14.29 1.61
C GLU A 66 -14.17 15.14 1.93
N GLN A 67 -15.04 15.41 0.95
CA GLN A 67 -16.31 16.12 1.20
C GLN A 67 -17.27 15.38 2.15
N SER A 68 -17.20 14.05 2.19
CA SER A 68 -18.10 13.21 2.98
C SER A 68 -17.59 12.85 4.38
N SER A 69 -16.28 12.59 4.52
CA SER A 69 -15.64 12.15 5.76
C SER A 69 -14.84 13.27 6.44
N GLY A 70 -14.43 14.28 5.69
CA GLY A 70 -13.44 15.28 6.08
C GLY A 70 -11.99 14.78 5.95
N ASP A 71 -11.76 13.48 5.74
CA ASP A 71 -10.41 12.91 5.67
C ASP A 71 -9.76 13.21 4.31
N GLN A 72 -8.56 13.78 4.35
CA GLN A 72 -7.83 14.18 3.15
C GLN A 72 -6.88 13.06 2.71
N VAL A 73 -7.10 12.50 1.53
CA VAL A 73 -6.26 11.44 0.97
C VAL A 73 -5.69 11.89 -0.37
N VAL A 74 -4.35 11.85 -0.49
CA VAL A 74 -3.61 12.32 -1.65
C VAL A 74 -2.71 11.20 -2.20
N VAL A 75 -2.63 11.11 -3.53
CA VAL A 75 -1.78 10.18 -4.27
C VAL A 75 -0.66 10.96 -4.96
N LEU A 76 0.57 10.46 -4.82
CA LEU A 76 1.75 10.94 -5.51
C LEU A 76 2.45 9.77 -6.20
N THR A 77 2.65 9.86 -7.51
CA THR A 77 3.52 8.93 -8.26
C THR A 77 4.74 9.70 -8.75
N VAL A 78 5.93 9.14 -8.51
CA VAL A 78 7.20 9.71 -8.97
C VAL A 78 8.00 8.66 -9.73
N ALA A 79 8.80 9.11 -10.68
CA ALA A 79 9.65 8.22 -11.46
C ALA A 79 10.77 7.65 -10.58
N ASP A 80 11.49 8.50 -9.84
CA ASP A 80 12.59 8.11 -8.96
C ASP A 80 12.56 8.92 -7.64
N LEU A 81 13.33 8.47 -6.66
CA LEU A 81 13.55 9.13 -5.37
C LEU A 81 14.91 9.87 -5.32
N ASP A 82 15.66 9.89 -6.42
CA ASP A 82 16.96 10.57 -6.55
C ASP A 82 17.98 10.15 -5.46
N GLY A 83 17.91 8.88 -5.04
CA GLY A 83 18.77 8.30 -4.01
C GLY A 83 18.31 8.55 -2.56
N GLN A 84 17.16 9.20 -2.36
CA GLN A 84 16.52 9.34 -1.06
C GLN A 84 15.72 8.08 -0.67
N ASP A 85 15.55 7.87 0.63
CA ASP A 85 14.67 6.84 1.18
C ASP A 85 13.19 7.26 1.07
N ILE A 86 12.27 6.34 0.74
CA ILE A 86 10.86 6.70 0.49
C ILE A 86 10.17 7.22 1.75
N GLU A 87 10.62 6.79 2.92
CA GLU A 87 10.15 7.22 4.24
C GLU A 87 10.44 8.70 4.45
N SER A 88 11.71 9.10 4.28
CA SER A 88 12.13 10.50 4.36
C SER A 88 11.46 11.35 3.29
N PHE A 89 11.41 10.85 2.05
CA PHE A 89 10.79 11.56 0.94
C PHE A 89 9.30 11.81 1.18
N ALA A 90 8.54 10.78 1.57
CA ALA A 90 7.11 10.92 1.84
C ALA A 90 6.85 11.86 3.02
N ASN A 91 7.66 11.81 4.08
CA ASN A 91 7.51 12.69 5.23
C ASN A 91 7.78 14.16 4.88
N GLU A 92 8.82 14.42 4.07
CA GLU A 92 9.14 15.75 3.55
C GLU A 92 8.00 16.30 2.68
N VAL A 93 7.50 15.50 1.74
CA VAL A 93 6.34 15.85 0.90
C VAL A 93 5.11 16.15 1.76
N PHE A 94 4.76 15.26 2.69
CA PHE A 94 3.60 15.42 3.56
C PHE A 94 3.67 16.72 4.35
N THR A 95 4.84 17.00 4.94
CA THR A 95 5.08 18.20 5.75
C THR A 95 5.07 19.47 4.90
N GLN A 96 5.65 19.44 3.71
CA GLN A 96 5.64 20.59 2.79
C GLN A 96 4.23 20.90 2.29
N TRP A 97 3.48 19.86 1.93
CA TRP A 97 2.10 19.99 1.47
C TRP A 97 1.13 20.27 2.61
N LYS A 98 1.53 20.02 3.86
CA LYS A 98 0.74 20.22 5.08
C LYS A 98 -0.59 19.47 5.02
N LEU A 99 -0.52 18.21 4.62
CA LEU A 99 -1.71 17.39 4.39
C LEU A 99 -2.49 17.15 5.67
N GLY A 100 -3.81 17.22 5.56
CA GLY A 100 -4.75 17.17 6.68
C GLY A 100 -5.13 18.55 7.19
N HIS A 101 -6.16 18.59 8.02
CA HIS A 101 -6.67 19.82 8.60
C HIS A 101 -5.95 20.12 9.92
N LYS A 102 -5.55 21.38 10.11
CA LYS A 102 -4.84 21.84 11.30
C LYS A 102 -5.54 21.42 12.61
N GLY A 103 -4.83 20.65 13.44
CA GLY A 103 -5.30 20.20 14.75
C GLY A 103 -6.28 19.01 14.71
N VAL A 104 -6.62 18.54 13.52
CA VAL A 104 -7.31 17.26 13.29
C VAL A 104 -6.33 16.23 12.72
N ASP A 105 -5.36 16.67 11.91
CA ASP A 105 -4.27 15.87 11.34
C ASP A 105 -4.77 14.65 10.56
N ASN A 106 -5.86 14.86 9.80
CA ASN A 106 -6.56 13.83 9.04
C ASN A 106 -6.08 13.69 7.59
N GLY A 107 -4.77 13.80 7.37
CA GLY A 107 -4.14 13.63 6.07
C GLY A 107 -3.61 12.21 5.85
N VAL A 108 -3.67 11.72 4.61
CA VAL A 108 -3.00 10.49 4.15
C VAL A 108 -2.31 10.78 2.82
N LEU A 109 -1.07 10.34 2.69
CA LEU A 109 -0.31 10.39 1.44
C LEU A 109 0.07 8.99 0.99
N ILE A 110 -0.31 8.62 -0.23
CA ILE A 110 0.13 7.40 -0.90
C ILE A 110 1.20 7.78 -1.91
N VAL A 111 2.44 7.36 -1.68
CA VAL A 111 3.58 7.59 -2.57
C VAL A 111 3.94 6.30 -3.31
N VAL A 112 4.12 6.39 -4.62
CA VAL A 112 4.62 5.30 -5.47
C VAL A 112 5.84 5.77 -6.24
N ALA A 113 6.99 5.17 -5.96
CA ALA A 113 8.24 5.40 -6.68
C ALA A 113 8.48 4.27 -7.68
N VAL A 114 8.20 4.54 -8.96
CA VAL A 114 8.08 3.52 -10.01
C VAL A 114 9.40 2.82 -10.28
N ASN A 115 10.48 3.56 -10.51
CA ASN A 115 11.79 2.97 -10.83
C ASN A 115 12.47 2.34 -9.62
N ASN A 116 12.13 2.81 -8.41
CA ASN A 116 12.68 2.25 -7.17
C ASN A 116 11.93 1.00 -6.71
N HIS A 117 10.78 0.68 -7.32
CA HIS A 117 9.90 -0.41 -6.91
C HIS A 117 9.48 -0.32 -5.42
N ARG A 118 9.18 0.91 -4.96
CA ARG A 118 8.81 1.18 -3.56
C ARG A 118 7.54 1.99 -3.46
N ALA A 119 6.68 1.64 -2.51
CA ALA A 119 5.48 2.38 -2.18
C ALA A 119 5.41 2.64 -0.68
N ARG A 120 4.80 3.76 -0.32
CA ARG A 120 4.59 4.16 1.06
C ARG A 120 3.21 4.78 1.24
N ILE A 121 2.61 4.50 2.39
CA ILE A 121 1.43 5.20 2.89
C ILE A 121 1.88 5.94 4.15
N GLU A 122 1.90 7.28 4.09
CA GLU A 122 2.16 8.17 5.23
C GLU A 122 0.81 8.63 5.80
N VAL A 123 0.66 8.57 7.12
CA VAL A 123 -0.61 8.84 7.80
C VAL A 123 -0.42 9.96 8.83
N GLY A 124 -1.35 10.91 8.88
CA GLY A 124 -1.39 11.95 9.90
C GLY A 124 -1.91 11.44 11.24
N TYR A 125 -1.58 12.15 12.33
CA TYR A 125 -1.91 11.74 13.71
C TYR A 125 -3.41 11.54 13.98
N GLY A 126 -4.29 12.22 13.24
CA GLY A 126 -5.74 12.09 13.39
C GLY A 126 -6.30 10.74 12.97
N LEU A 127 -5.53 9.98 12.17
CA LEU A 127 -6.01 8.77 11.50
C LEU A 127 -5.37 7.49 12.00
N GLU A 128 -4.32 7.54 12.84
CA GLU A 128 -3.58 6.33 13.28
C GLU A 128 -4.49 5.27 13.91
N GLY A 129 -5.50 5.72 14.67
CA GLY A 129 -6.45 4.84 15.36
C GLY A 129 -7.32 4.02 14.40
N ARG A 130 -7.50 4.48 13.15
CA ARG A 130 -8.24 3.78 12.09
C ARG A 130 -7.28 3.13 11.10
N LEU A 131 -6.37 3.93 10.52
CA LEU A 131 -5.40 3.52 9.53
C LEU A 131 -4.03 3.27 10.19
N THR A 132 -3.95 2.14 10.91
CA THR A 132 -2.71 1.70 11.59
C THR A 132 -1.63 1.26 10.60
N ASP A 133 -0.37 1.23 11.05
CA ASP A 133 0.76 0.65 10.30
C ASP A 133 0.45 -0.75 9.75
N LEU A 134 -0.21 -1.59 10.55
CA LEU A 134 -0.61 -2.93 10.13
C LEU A 134 -1.61 -2.89 8.96
N ALA A 135 -2.61 -2.01 9.03
CA ALA A 135 -3.59 -1.84 7.96
C ALA A 135 -2.94 -1.30 6.68
N SER A 136 -2.13 -0.25 6.79
CA SER A 136 -1.35 0.31 5.68
C SER A 136 -0.46 -0.74 5.03
N SER A 137 0.26 -1.52 5.84
CA SER A 137 1.14 -2.58 5.38
C SER A 137 0.39 -3.73 4.70
N GLN A 138 -0.83 -4.05 5.14
CA GLN A 138 -1.69 -5.02 4.47
C GLN A 138 -2.21 -4.50 3.13
N ILE A 139 -2.58 -3.22 3.03
CA ILE A 139 -3.01 -2.60 1.77
C ILE A 139 -1.88 -2.67 0.74
N LEU A 140 -0.66 -2.27 1.12
CA LEU A 140 0.52 -2.35 0.25
C LEU A 140 0.74 -3.77 -0.26
N ARG A 141 0.91 -4.74 0.64
CA ARG A 141 1.26 -6.12 0.26
C ARG A 141 0.17 -6.87 -0.49
N ASN A 142 -1.10 -6.68 -0.11
CA ASN A 142 -2.18 -7.52 -0.62
C ASN A 142 -2.91 -6.89 -1.81
N ALA A 143 -3.00 -5.55 -1.86
CA ALA A 143 -3.79 -4.85 -2.87
C ALA A 143 -2.92 -4.20 -3.94
N MET A 144 -1.81 -3.55 -3.54
CA MET A 144 -0.98 -2.76 -4.46
C MET A 144 0.12 -3.62 -5.12
N HIS A 145 0.95 -4.28 -4.32
CA HIS A 145 2.14 -4.99 -4.77
C HIS A 145 1.89 -6.04 -5.87
N PRO A 146 0.86 -6.91 -5.78
CA PRO A 146 0.64 -7.92 -6.82
C PRO A 146 0.36 -7.29 -8.19
N ARG A 147 -0.28 -6.12 -8.22
CA ARG A 147 -0.58 -5.39 -9.46
C ARG A 147 0.65 -4.65 -9.98
N PHE A 148 1.44 -4.05 -9.09
CA PHE A 148 2.71 -3.44 -9.47
C PHE A 148 3.71 -4.46 -10.03
N ALA A 149 3.77 -5.66 -9.44
CA ALA A 149 4.58 -6.76 -9.93
C ALA A 149 4.19 -7.22 -11.34
N SER A 150 2.92 -7.07 -11.73
CA SER A 150 2.44 -7.34 -13.10
C SER A 150 2.52 -6.13 -14.03
N GLY A 151 3.09 -5.00 -13.59
CA GLY A 151 3.17 -3.75 -14.35
C GLY A 151 1.86 -2.94 -14.42
N ASP A 152 0.84 -3.34 -13.66
CA ASP A 152 -0.44 -2.64 -13.56
C ASP A 152 -0.40 -1.56 -12.47
N TYR A 153 0.22 -0.42 -12.80
CA TYR A 153 0.34 0.70 -11.87
C TYR A 153 -1.00 1.38 -11.60
N VAL A 154 -1.84 1.52 -12.62
CA VAL A 154 -3.18 2.11 -12.49
C VAL A 154 -4.00 1.29 -11.51
N GLY A 155 -4.14 -0.02 -11.78
CA GLY A 155 -4.88 -0.91 -10.90
C GLY A 155 -4.26 -0.97 -9.50
N GLY A 156 -2.93 -0.97 -9.38
CA GLY A 156 -2.27 -0.95 -8.07
C GLY A 156 -2.63 0.28 -7.24
N VAL A 157 -2.58 1.48 -7.82
CA VAL A 157 -2.96 2.73 -7.15
C VAL A 157 -4.45 2.74 -6.80
N GLU A 158 -5.33 2.32 -7.70
CA GLU A 158 -6.77 2.22 -7.41
C GLU A 158 -7.06 1.26 -6.26
N ALA A 159 -6.39 0.11 -6.21
CA ALA A 159 -6.52 -0.85 -5.10
C ALA A 159 -6.07 -0.23 -3.78
N GLY A 160 -4.95 0.51 -3.81
CA GLY A 160 -4.42 1.23 -2.66
C GLY A 160 -5.41 2.25 -2.12
N VAL A 161 -5.91 3.11 -3.00
CA VAL A 161 -6.93 4.12 -2.67
C VAL A 161 -8.19 3.45 -2.10
N GLN A 162 -8.76 2.47 -2.78
CA GLN A 162 -9.95 1.76 -2.30
C GLN A 162 -9.71 1.09 -0.93
N GLY A 163 -8.54 0.49 -0.73
CA GLY A 163 -8.15 -0.12 0.54
C GLY A 163 -8.09 0.90 1.68
N VAL A 164 -7.44 2.05 1.44
CA VAL A 164 -7.38 3.15 2.40
C VAL A 164 -8.78 3.67 2.72
N LEU A 165 -9.60 3.97 1.71
CA LEU A 165 -10.95 4.48 1.92
C LEU A 165 -11.84 3.48 2.67
N ALA A 166 -11.72 2.18 2.40
CA ALA A 166 -12.48 1.16 3.09
C ALA A 166 -12.16 1.13 4.60
N VAL A 167 -10.88 1.24 4.96
CA VAL A 167 -10.43 1.32 6.35
C VAL A 167 -10.93 2.59 7.02
N LEU A 168 -10.79 3.75 6.36
CA LEU A 168 -11.23 5.04 6.91
C LEU A 168 -12.75 5.08 7.14
N ASN A 169 -13.54 4.48 6.24
CA ASN A 169 -15.00 4.38 6.37
C ASN A 169 -15.46 3.34 7.42
N GLY A 170 -14.56 2.72 8.17
CA GLY A 170 -14.90 1.77 9.24
C GLY A 170 -15.37 0.41 8.73
N SER A 171 -15.24 0.13 7.44
CA SER A 171 -15.37 -1.23 6.92
C SER A 171 -14.10 -1.98 7.29
N ALA A 172 -14.11 -2.60 8.47
CA ALA A 172 -13.00 -3.38 9.01
C ALA A 172 -12.46 -4.35 7.95
N ALA A 173 -11.37 -3.97 7.26
CA ALA A 173 -10.70 -4.72 6.21
C ALA A 173 -11.63 -5.75 5.55
N ALA A 174 -12.73 -5.26 4.98
CA ALA A 174 -13.64 -6.10 4.23
C ALA A 174 -12.90 -6.43 2.96
N GLU A 175 -12.09 -7.49 3.04
CA GLU A 175 -11.72 -8.32 1.92
C GLU A 175 -11.24 -7.46 0.74
N ALA A 176 -10.02 -6.92 0.84
CA ALA A 176 -9.30 -6.41 -0.33
C ALA A 176 -9.57 -7.41 -1.46
N PRO A 177 -10.10 -6.98 -2.62
CA PRO A 177 -10.60 -7.88 -3.63
C PRO A 177 -9.49 -8.87 -3.93
N SER A 178 -9.72 -10.12 -3.49
CA SER A 178 -8.82 -11.22 -3.78
C SER A 178 -8.61 -11.20 -5.28
N PRO A 179 -7.37 -11.35 -5.78
CA PRO A 179 -7.08 -11.25 -7.19
C PRO A 179 -8.11 -12.11 -7.93
N VAL A 180 -8.88 -11.45 -8.79
CA VAL A 180 -9.90 -12.05 -9.62
C VAL A 180 -9.23 -13.20 -10.36
N GLY A 181 -9.52 -14.44 -9.94
CA GLY A 181 -9.06 -15.64 -10.65
C GLY A 181 -8.44 -16.79 -9.85
N GLU A 182 -8.39 -16.80 -8.52
CA GLU A 182 -7.99 -18.05 -7.83
C GLU A 182 -9.18 -19.04 -7.82
N SER A 183 -9.11 -20.03 -8.72
CA SER A 183 -10.04 -21.15 -8.74
C SER A 183 -10.08 -21.85 -7.37
N PRO A 184 -11.22 -22.43 -6.94
CA PRO A 184 -11.34 -23.17 -5.67
C PRO A 184 -10.28 -24.27 -5.45
N GLN A 185 -9.55 -24.66 -6.50
CA GLN A 185 -8.48 -25.65 -6.47
C GLN A 185 -7.19 -25.10 -5.82
N ALA A 186 -6.87 -23.80 -5.98
CA ALA A 186 -5.66 -23.20 -5.40
C ALA A 186 -5.75 -23.02 -3.87
N MET A 187 -6.95 -22.76 -3.35
CA MET A 187 -7.19 -22.74 -1.89
C MET A 187 -7.00 -24.12 -1.25
N ILE A 188 -7.39 -25.19 -1.95
CA ILE A 188 -7.23 -26.58 -1.50
C ILE A 188 -5.75 -26.98 -1.54
N GLU A 189 -4.98 -26.56 -2.55
CA GLU A 189 -3.53 -26.80 -2.59
C GLU A 189 -2.78 -26.07 -1.47
N ARG A 190 -3.18 -24.84 -1.12
CA ARG A 190 -2.56 -24.10 -0.02
C ARG A 190 -2.86 -24.70 1.35
N GLU A 191 -4.10 -25.14 1.60
CA GLU A 191 -4.42 -25.91 2.83
C GLU A 191 -3.72 -27.27 2.85
N GLY A 192 -3.54 -27.90 1.68
CA GLY A 192 -2.75 -29.11 1.49
C GLY A 192 -1.26 -28.90 1.83
N PHE A 193 -0.67 -27.78 1.45
CA PHE A 193 0.73 -27.43 1.72
C PHE A 193 1.02 -27.25 3.21
N PHE A 194 0.15 -26.55 3.94
CA PHE A 194 0.26 -26.41 5.41
C PHE A 194 0.00 -27.72 6.14
N ALA A 195 -0.95 -28.53 5.68
CA ALA A 195 -1.20 -29.86 6.22
C ALA A 195 -0.03 -30.82 5.93
N SER A 196 0.56 -30.79 4.74
CA SER A 196 1.70 -31.65 4.37
C SER A 196 2.98 -31.24 5.11
N GLY A 197 3.20 -29.94 5.32
CA GLY A 197 4.33 -29.43 6.10
C GLY A 197 4.26 -29.83 7.57
N ALA A 198 3.06 -29.87 8.16
CA ALA A 198 2.86 -30.32 9.52
C ALA A 198 3.23 -31.81 9.71
N TRP A 199 2.86 -32.68 8.78
CA TRP A 199 3.24 -34.10 8.83
C TRP A 199 4.74 -34.32 8.63
N LEU A 200 5.39 -33.57 7.73
CA LEU A 200 6.83 -33.61 7.54
C LEU A 200 7.58 -33.10 8.78
N PHE A 201 7.07 -32.07 9.45
CA PHE A 201 7.65 -31.56 10.69
C PHE A 201 7.52 -32.57 11.85
N VAL A 202 6.36 -33.24 11.97
CA VAL A 202 6.16 -34.32 12.95
C VAL A 202 7.09 -35.51 12.65
N LEU A 203 7.22 -35.92 11.39
CA LEU A 203 8.12 -37.00 10.99
C LEU A 203 9.58 -36.64 11.26
N PHE A 204 10.00 -35.43 10.90
CA PHE A 204 11.35 -34.91 11.17
C PHE A 204 11.65 -34.90 12.68
N THR A 205 10.70 -34.45 13.49
CA THR A 205 10.83 -34.43 14.95
C THR A 205 10.97 -35.85 15.52
N LEU A 206 10.18 -36.80 15.03
CA LEU A 206 10.27 -38.21 15.43
C LEU A 206 11.60 -38.85 15.02
N LEU A 207 12.07 -38.61 13.80
CA LEU A 207 13.37 -39.10 13.32
C LEU A 207 14.52 -38.48 14.11
N PHE A 208 14.43 -37.20 14.45
CA PHE A 208 15.42 -36.51 15.26
C PHE A 208 15.49 -37.11 16.67
N VAL A 209 14.35 -37.35 17.31
CA VAL A 209 14.27 -38.01 18.63
C VAL A 209 14.79 -39.45 18.55
N ALA A 210 14.44 -40.20 17.51
CA ALA A 210 14.90 -41.58 17.32
C ALA A 210 16.41 -41.65 17.06
N MET A 211 16.96 -40.80 16.18
CA MET A 211 18.39 -40.70 15.91
C MET A 211 19.15 -40.31 17.18
N PHE A 212 18.63 -39.36 17.96
CA PHE A 212 19.24 -38.94 19.21
C PHE A 212 19.23 -40.06 20.27
N THR A 213 18.11 -40.77 20.41
CA THR A 213 17.99 -41.94 21.31
C THR A 213 18.91 -43.07 20.88
N TRP A 214 19.07 -43.27 19.57
CA TRP A 214 19.99 -44.27 19.02
C TRP A 214 21.46 -43.86 19.22
N MET A 215 21.79 -42.58 19.06
CA MET A 215 23.14 -42.05 19.27
C MET A 215 23.56 -42.12 20.74
N THR A 216 22.66 -41.84 21.69
CA THR A 216 22.96 -41.96 23.13
C THR A 216 23.09 -43.40 23.62
N THR A 217 22.42 -44.36 22.95
CA THR A 217 22.45 -45.79 23.30
C THR A 217 23.51 -46.59 22.55
N SER A 218 23.82 -46.22 21.30
CA SER A 218 24.77 -46.94 20.42
C SER A 218 26.22 -46.54 20.64
N LEU A 219 26.49 -45.32 21.14
CA LEU A 219 27.79 -44.93 21.67
C LEU A 219 27.92 -45.41 23.12
N GLY A 220 27.77 -46.72 23.30
CA GLY A 220 27.50 -47.40 24.57
C GLY A 220 28.43 -47.02 25.73
N GLY A 221 27.77 -46.71 26.86
CA GLY A 221 28.18 -47.15 28.19
C GLY A 221 29.07 -46.19 28.97
N LEU A 222 28.59 -45.75 30.13
CA LEU A 222 29.25 -45.02 31.26
C LEU A 222 30.14 -43.80 30.94
N TRP A 223 30.98 -43.84 29.91
CA TRP A 223 31.91 -42.82 29.45
C TRP A 223 31.23 -41.58 28.86
N SER A 224 30.04 -41.72 28.24
CA SER A 224 29.26 -40.58 27.72
C SER A 224 28.76 -39.67 28.84
N TYR A 225 28.39 -40.24 29.99
CA TYR A 225 27.98 -39.50 31.19
C TYR A 225 29.15 -38.83 31.92
N LEU A 226 30.38 -39.40 31.81
CA LEU A 226 31.56 -38.92 32.54
C LEU A 226 32.31 -37.77 31.83
N LEU A 227 32.27 -37.71 30.49
CA LEU A 227 32.96 -36.67 29.69
C LEU A 227 32.04 -35.59 29.11
N LEU A 228 30.82 -35.92 28.68
CA LEU A 228 29.87 -34.97 28.06
C LEU A 228 28.75 -34.49 29.00
N GLY A 229 28.53 -35.18 30.12
CA GLY A 229 27.46 -34.89 31.09
C GLY A 229 27.41 -33.43 31.59
N PRO A 230 28.51 -32.84 32.09
CA PRO A 230 28.45 -31.51 32.71
C PRO A 230 28.27 -30.35 31.72
N LEU A 231 28.50 -30.55 30.41
CA LEU A 231 28.36 -29.49 29.40
C LEU A 231 27.09 -29.64 28.55
N CYS A 232 26.67 -30.87 28.24
CA CYS A 232 25.49 -31.12 27.41
C CYS A 232 24.17 -31.15 28.20
N ILE A 233 24.17 -31.64 29.45
CA ILE A 233 22.95 -31.74 30.28
C ILE A 233 22.31 -30.35 30.57
N PRO A 234 23.06 -29.28 30.91
CA PRO A 234 22.45 -27.96 31.11
C PRO A 234 21.91 -27.36 29.81
N LEU A 235 22.60 -27.52 28.67
CA LEU A 235 22.12 -27.05 27.36
C LEU A 235 20.85 -27.79 26.92
N LEU A 236 20.78 -29.11 27.12
CA LEU A 236 19.59 -29.91 26.81
C LEU A 236 18.42 -29.59 27.74
N ARG A 237 18.67 -29.39 29.03
CA ARG A 237 17.65 -28.96 30.01
C ARG A 237 17.17 -27.52 29.75
N PHE A 238 17.94 -26.73 29.02
CA PHE A 238 17.57 -25.39 28.57
C PHE A 238 16.84 -25.39 27.23
N VAL A 239 17.09 -26.32 26.30
CA VAL A 239 16.44 -26.35 24.97
C VAL A 239 15.14 -27.16 24.96
N PHE A 240 15.07 -28.26 25.73
CA PHE A 240 13.91 -29.16 25.76
C PHE A 240 12.61 -28.53 26.32
N PRO A 241 12.64 -27.64 27.32
CA PRO A 241 11.43 -26.95 27.76
C PRO A 241 10.84 -26.06 26.66
N TRP A 242 11.68 -25.43 25.84
CA TRP A 242 11.24 -24.50 24.80
C TRP A 242 10.64 -25.21 23.59
N SER A 243 11.10 -26.41 23.25
CA SER A 243 10.46 -27.21 22.20
C SER A 243 9.07 -27.69 22.59
N VAL A 244 8.87 -28.06 23.86
CA VAL A 244 7.55 -28.41 24.40
C VAL A 244 6.65 -27.18 24.47
N VAL A 245 7.16 -26.04 24.92
CA VAL A 245 6.40 -24.77 24.93
C VAL A 245 6.01 -24.36 23.51
N GLY A 246 6.92 -24.48 22.54
CA GLY A 246 6.63 -24.21 21.12
C GLY A 246 5.58 -25.15 20.55
N GLY A 247 5.65 -26.45 20.86
CA GLY A 247 4.66 -27.43 20.43
C GLY A 247 3.27 -27.19 21.04
N VAL A 248 3.21 -26.88 22.33
CA VAL A 248 1.95 -26.53 23.02
C VAL A 248 1.37 -25.22 22.51
N PHE A 249 2.21 -24.23 22.20
CA PHE A 249 1.80 -22.96 21.61
C PHE A 249 1.24 -23.15 20.19
N ALA A 250 1.90 -23.96 19.35
CA ALA A 250 1.38 -24.32 18.03
C ALA A 250 0.04 -25.05 18.11
N LEU A 251 -0.09 -26.02 19.03
CA LEU A 251 -1.37 -26.71 19.28
C LEU A 251 -2.44 -25.74 19.77
N TYR A 252 -2.11 -24.80 20.65
CA TYR A 252 -3.01 -23.75 21.11
C TYR A 252 -3.52 -22.90 19.96
N LEU A 253 -2.66 -22.48 19.02
CA LEU A 253 -3.07 -21.71 17.84
C LEU A 253 -4.00 -22.51 16.92
N VAL A 254 -3.72 -23.80 16.71
CA VAL A 254 -4.59 -24.70 15.93
C VAL A 254 -5.96 -24.86 16.60
N VAL A 255 -6.00 -25.06 17.92
CA VAL A 255 -7.24 -25.20 18.69
C VAL A 255 -8.00 -23.87 18.74
N ALA A 256 -7.32 -22.74 18.92
CA ALA A 256 -7.92 -21.41 18.91
C ALA A 256 -8.53 -21.08 17.54
N TRP A 257 -7.82 -21.40 16.45
CA TRP A 257 -8.32 -21.29 15.10
C TRP A 257 -9.56 -22.16 14.87
N TRP A 258 -9.53 -23.42 15.31
CA TRP A 258 -10.66 -24.34 15.19
C TRP A 258 -11.88 -23.91 16.01
N LEU A 259 -11.67 -23.41 17.23
CA LEU A 259 -12.73 -22.87 18.09
C LEU A 259 -13.35 -21.59 17.50
N ARG A 260 -12.52 -20.70 16.93
CA ARG A 260 -12.98 -19.51 16.21
C ARG A 260 -13.84 -19.91 15.02
N ARG A 261 -13.41 -20.90 14.24
CA ARG A 261 -14.18 -21.45 13.11
C ARG A 261 -15.53 -22.04 13.53
N ARG A 262 -15.60 -22.73 14.69
CA ARG A 262 -16.85 -23.24 15.26
C ARG A 262 -17.79 -22.17 15.83
N ARG A 263 -17.29 -21.02 16.27
CA ARG A 263 -18.15 -19.88 16.67
C ARG A 263 -18.82 -19.26 15.46
N MET A 264 -18.06 -19.07 14.38
CA MET A 264 -18.59 -18.53 13.12
C MET A 264 -19.68 -19.42 12.51
N SER A 265 -19.60 -20.75 12.69
CA SER A 265 -20.67 -21.66 12.20
C SER A 265 -21.98 -21.55 12.98
N LYS A 266 -21.97 -21.03 14.22
CA LYS A 266 -23.18 -20.83 15.03
C LYS A 266 -23.83 -19.46 14.78
N GLU A 267 -23.03 -18.44 14.45
CA GLU A 267 -23.54 -17.10 14.10
C GLU A 267 -24.09 -17.04 12.67
N TYR A 268 -23.53 -17.79 11.72
CA TYR A 268 -24.10 -17.88 10.36
C TYR A 268 -25.37 -18.74 10.28
N GLY A 269 -25.52 -19.76 11.14
CA GLY A 269 -26.67 -20.67 11.12
C GLY A 269 -27.96 -20.10 11.71
N SER A 270 -27.90 -19.00 12.47
CA SER A 270 -29.07 -18.40 13.14
C SER A 270 -29.53 -17.07 12.52
N GLY A 271 -28.73 -16.45 11.66
CA GLY A 271 -29.08 -15.21 10.96
C GLY A 271 -29.86 -15.38 9.65
N GLN A 272 -29.77 -16.55 9.01
CA GLN A 272 -30.29 -16.74 7.64
C GLN A 272 -31.76 -17.20 7.57
N GLN A 273 -32.40 -17.45 8.71
CA GLN A 273 -33.83 -17.83 8.77
C GLN A 273 -34.78 -16.67 9.13
N ARG A 274 -34.28 -15.46 9.43
CA ARG A 274 -35.14 -14.33 9.85
C ARG A 274 -35.35 -13.23 8.80
N THR A 275 -34.84 -13.40 7.57
CA THR A 275 -35.02 -12.42 6.47
C THR A 275 -35.59 -13.02 5.18
N ARG A 276 -36.19 -14.21 5.24
CA ARG A 276 -37.12 -14.67 4.20
C ARG A 276 -38.55 -14.37 4.65
N HIS A 277 -38.97 -13.12 4.47
CA HIS A 277 -40.34 -12.59 4.39
C HIS A 277 -40.31 -11.10 4.76
N ALA A 278 -39.65 -10.29 3.93
CA ALA A 278 -39.97 -8.87 3.81
C ALA A 278 -40.01 -8.58 2.31
N SER A 279 -41.22 -8.34 1.84
CA SER A 279 -41.59 -8.04 0.47
C SER A 279 -40.80 -6.88 -0.10
N VAL A 280 -40.41 -7.05 -1.36
CA VAL A 280 -40.02 -6.00 -2.30
C VAL A 280 -41.19 -5.04 -2.48
N SER A 281 -41.18 -3.91 -1.77
CA SER A 281 -41.94 -2.66 -1.99
C SER A 281 -41.82 -1.88 -0.68
N GLU A 282 -40.95 -0.89 -0.54
CA GLU A 282 -41.21 0.49 -0.95
C GLU A 282 -39.90 1.26 -0.71
N TRP A 283 -39.32 1.83 -1.77
CA TRP A 283 -38.26 2.81 -1.64
C TRP A 283 -38.87 4.19 -1.91
N PRO A 284 -38.57 5.22 -1.10
CA PRO A 284 -39.12 6.56 -1.30
C PRO A 284 -38.61 7.17 -2.64
N PRO A 285 -39.42 7.92 -3.40
CA PRO A 285 -39.10 8.32 -4.78
C PRO A 285 -37.96 9.35 -4.94
N SER A 286 -37.35 9.83 -3.86
CA SER A 286 -36.35 10.93 -3.92
C SER A 286 -34.92 10.48 -4.23
N LEU A 287 -34.65 9.18 -4.37
CA LEU A 287 -33.30 8.66 -4.62
C LEU A 287 -33.07 8.13 -6.05
N TRP A 288 -34.12 8.05 -6.88
CA TRP A 288 -33.98 7.62 -8.28
C TRP A 288 -33.62 8.74 -9.25
N GLN A 289 -33.69 10.01 -8.83
CA GLN A 289 -33.44 11.16 -9.72
C GLN A 289 -31.96 11.55 -9.86
N VAL A 290 -31.04 10.97 -9.07
CA VAL A 290 -29.60 11.29 -9.15
C VAL A 290 -28.83 10.30 -10.03
N LEU A 291 -29.39 9.12 -10.36
CA LEU A 291 -28.68 8.05 -11.07
C LEU A 291 -29.20 7.74 -12.48
N THR A 292 -30.16 8.50 -13.00
CA THR A 292 -30.59 8.37 -14.40
C THR A 292 -30.63 9.73 -15.08
N TRP A 293 -29.46 10.31 -15.34
CA TRP A 293 -29.36 11.41 -16.29
C TRP A 293 -29.46 10.85 -17.71
N THR A 294 -30.69 10.69 -18.20
CA THR A 294 -30.98 10.54 -19.63
C THR A 294 -31.78 11.76 -20.07
N GLY A 295 -31.20 12.53 -20.99
CA GLY A 295 -31.86 13.63 -21.70
C GLY A 295 -33.09 13.15 -22.49
N PRO A 296 -33.92 14.09 -22.97
CA PRO A 296 -35.36 13.97 -22.94
C PRO A 296 -35.94 12.98 -23.95
N ALA A 297 -36.90 12.23 -23.44
CA ALA A 297 -37.78 11.33 -24.16
C ALA A 297 -38.83 12.07 -25.01
N ALA A 298 -39.17 11.47 -26.15
CA ALA A 298 -40.51 11.46 -26.73
C ALA A 298 -40.65 10.13 -27.50
N ALA A 299 -41.11 9.05 -26.86
CA ALA A 299 -42.51 8.69 -26.68
C ALA A 299 -43.24 8.32 -28.00
N VAL A 300 -43.64 7.04 -28.05
CA VAL A 300 -44.90 6.50 -28.60
C VAL A 300 -44.86 5.71 -29.93
N SER A 301 -45.32 4.46 -29.77
CA SER A 301 -46.08 3.60 -30.69
C SER A 301 -45.35 2.73 -31.72
N ALA A 302 -45.39 1.42 -31.44
CA ALA A 302 -45.45 0.40 -32.45
C ALA A 302 -46.74 0.59 -33.30
N GLY A 303 -46.57 1.10 -34.51
CA GLY A 303 -47.62 1.28 -35.50
C GLY A 303 -47.11 0.91 -36.89
N ARG A 304 -47.66 -0.18 -37.42
CA ARG A 304 -47.40 -0.77 -38.74
C ARG A 304 -47.62 0.21 -39.92
N LYS A 305 -46.81 0.00 -40.96
CA LYS A 305 -47.08 0.18 -42.41
C LYS A 305 -47.09 1.60 -43.03
N SER A 306 -46.08 1.76 -43.90
CA SER A 306 -46.20 2.05 -45.34
C SER A 306 -45.94 3.46 -45.86
N ARG A 307 -45.15 3.48 -46.96
CA ARG A 307 -45.13 4.39 -48.11
C ARG A 307 -44.41 5.75 -47.95
N GLY A 308 -43.27 5.85 -48.64
CA GLY A 308 -43.15 6.68 -49.86
C GLY A 308 -42.40 8.02 -49.74
N GLY A 309 -41.48 8.25 -50.69
CA GLY A 309 -41.05 9.57 -51.20
C GLY A 309 -40.10 10.35 -50.28
N SER A 310 -38.81 10.45 -50.57
CA SER A 310 -38.16 11.28 -51.61
C SER A 310 -37.59 12.59 -51.05
N SER A 311 -36.27 12.73 -51.24
CA SER A 311 -35.53 13.92 -51.65
C SER A 311 -35.39 15.12 -50.69
N SER A 312 -34.12 15.33 -50.27
CA SER A 312 -33.36 16.60 -50.20
C SER A 312 -33.92 17.71 -49.27
N TYR A 313 -33.15 18.61 -48.65
CA TYR A 313 -32.01 19.42 -49.07
C TYR A 313 -31.30 20.00 -47.82
N SER A 314 -30.08 20.51 -48.06
CA SER A 314 -29.48 21.72 -47.46
C SER A 314 -29.07 21.76 -45.98
N SER A 315 -27.76 21.87 -45.84
CA SER A 315 -26.97 22.48 -44.77
C SER A 315 -27.41 23.89 -44.37
N GLU A 316 -27.32 24.21 -43.08
CA GLU A 316 -26.93 25.55 -42.59
C GLU A 316 -26.45 25.50 -41.11
N SER A 317 -25.26 26.06 -40.92
CA SER A 317 -24.67 26.77 -39.76
C SER A 317 -25.08 26.41 -38.31
N SER A 318 -24.09 26.17 -37.44
CA SER A 318 -23.45 27.26 -36.67
C SER A 318 -22.44 26.69 -35.67
N SER A 319 -21.17 27.03 -35.88
CA SER A 319 -20.08 26.87 -34.93
C SER A 319 -20.24 27.82 -33.75
N SER A 320 -20.15 27.30 -32.53
CA SER A 320 -19.87 28.08 -31.33
C SER A 320 -18.79 27.36 -30.54
N ASP A 321 -17.56 27.82 -30.71
CA ASP A 321 -16.42 27.50 -29.87
C ASP A 321 -16.67 28.08 -28.48
N SER A 322 -16.68 27.22 -27.45
CA SER A 322 -16.60 27.64 -26.07
C SER A 322 -15.29 27.13 -25.48
N SER A 323 -14.29 28.01 -25.50
CA SER A 323 -13.05 27.88 -24.73
C SER A 323 -13.38 27.90 -23.23
N SER A 324 -13.31 26.74 -22.58
CA SER A 324 -13.35 26.65 -21.12
C SER A 324 -11.98 27.01 -20.55
N SER A 325 -11.88 28.20 -19.98
CA SER A 325 -10.77 28.62 -19.14
C SER A 325 -10.73 27.77 -17.87
N SER A 326 -9.71 26.93 -17.73
CA SER A 326 -9.38 26.20 -16.51
C SER A 326 -8.88 27.18 -15.44
N SER A 327 -9.74 27.55 -14.50
CA SER A 327 -9.32 28.17 -13.24
C SER A 327 -8.75 27.06 -12.36
N SER A 328 -7.43 26.96 -12.29
CA SER A 328 -6.72 26.17 -11.28
C SER A 328 -6.98 26.83 -9.92
N SER A 329 -7.98 26.32 -9.19
CA SER A 329 -8.03 26.55 -7.75
C SER A 329 -6.88 25.76 -7.15
N ASP A 330 -5.87 26.47 -6.64
CA ASP A 330 -4.69 25.86 -6.00
C ASP A 330 -5.15 24.97 -4.85
N TYR A 331 -5.06 23.66 -5.03
CA TYR A 331 -5.34 22.68 -3.99
C TYR A 331 -4.18 22.73 -2.98
N SER A 332 -4.48 22.99 -1.71
CA SER A 332 -3.49 23.14 -0.64
C SER A 332 -3.84 22.23 0.53
N GLY A 333 -2.85 21.65 1.20
CA GLY A 333 -3.10 20.98 2.48
C GLY A 333 -3.47 21.99 3.56
N ASP A 334 -4.48 21.66 4.35
CA ASP A 334 -5.13 22.53 5.35
C ASP A 334 -4.36 22.67 6.67
N GLY A 335 -3.08 22.25 6.70
CA GLY A 335 -2.20 22.50 7.85
C GLY A 335 -2.00 21.34 8.81
N GLY A 336 -2.18 20.09 8.38
CA GLY A 336 -2.00 18.91 9.23
C GLY A 336 -0.53 18.50 9.42
N ASP A 337 -0.24 17.87 10.56
CA ASP A 337 1.08 17.39 10.94
C ASP A 337 1.31 15.91 10.55
N SER A 338 2.52 15.59 10.08
CA SER A 338 2.98 14.23 9.79
C SER A 338 3.53 13.54 11.03
N GLY A 339 3.66 12.21 11.00
CA GLY A 339 4.22 11.41 12.10
C GLY A 339 3.26 10.42 12.73
N GLY A 340 2.09 10.24 12.12
CA GLY A 340 1.02 9.34 12.56
C GLY A 340 1.29 7.82 12.36
N GLY A 341 2.47 7.47 11.85
CA GLY A 341 2.75 6.13 11.35
C GLY A 341 2.51 5.98 9.86
N GLY A 342 2.25 4.75 9.43
CA GLY A 342 2.25 4.36 8.03
C GLY A 342 3.07 3.10 7.75
N ALA A 343 3.16 2.74 6.47
CA ALA A 343 3.96 1.60 6.05
C ALA A 343 4.65 1.91 4.73
N SER A 344 5.87 1.41 4.58
CA SER A 344 6.62 1.38 3.33
C SER A 344 6.98 -0.07 3.02
N ASP A 345 6.97 -0.43 1.75
CA ASP A 345 7.37 -1.76 1.31
C ASP A 345 7.84 -1.71 -0.16
N SER A 346 8.61 -2.71 -0.57
CA SER A 346 9.10 -2.87 -1.96
C SER A 346 8.38 -4.01 -2.65
N TRP A 347 8.20 -3.94 -3.97
CA TRP A 347 7.58 -5.01 -4.77
C TRP A 347 8.49 -5.62 -5.82
#